data_AF-A0AAE1NJS3-F1
#
_entry.id   AF-A0AAE1NJS3-F1
#
_cell.length_a   1.000
_cell.length_b   1.000
_cell.length_c   1.000
_cell.angle_alpha   90.00
_cell.angle_beta   90.00
_cell.angle_gamma   90.00
#
_symmetry.space_group_name_H-M   'P 1'
#
loop_
_entity.id
_entity.type
_entity.pdbx_description
1 polymer ?
#
loop_
_entity_poly.entity_id
_entity_poly.type
_entity_poly.pdbx_seq_one_letter_code
_entity_poly.pdbx_strand_id
1 'polypeptide(L)'
;MFQWVEEEATGQTEETPGLPSDNAHTYTRTWRDRLVDSDAFAIPNGHTNPKSLFVESEVQVADTVSVGVYRLSPHIIANTFTHYTPFSGDEQPQDPAEIKLHGGMYYHSEDIYGPRIGDVRVQFYFAGRDGDLVSIIGQQIGDTIHPHTTTNGRQLLLIQAGKRTVKEMFETELCCCEALRDARGLLWGSATFTLSVCVSLVIVGGAWATYRPGLALIMLGLAATPFIKAASMGSRPQCAPGSRRRRILYGVQASVRLWQSEEEDVENLGS
;
A
#
# COMPACT_ATOMS: atom_id res chain seq x y z
N MET A 1 5.74 -8.76 -16.75
CA MET A 1 6.50 -9.91 -17.26
C MET A 1 6.61 -11.01 -16.22
N PHE A 2 6.60 -12.26 -16.65
CA PHE A 2 6.87 -13.43 -15.81
C PHE A 2 8.38 -13.63 -15.69
N GLN A 3 8.89 -13.62 -14.46
CA GLN A 3 10.33 -13.59 -14.21
C GLN A 3 10.67 -14.18 -12.84
N TRP A 4 11.95 -14.50 -12.63
CA TRP A 4 12.48 -14.88 -11.33
C TRP A 4 12.51 -13.69 -10.39
N VAL A 5 12.17 -13.95 -9.13
CA VAL A 5 12.25 -13.01 -8.03
C VAL A 5 12.89 -13.71 -6.84
N GLU A 6 13.87 -13.04 -6.27
CA GLU A 6 14.46 -13.44 -5.00
C GLU A 6 13.63 -12.87 -3.86
N GLU A 7 13.13 -13.75 -3.00
CA GLU A 7 12.46 -13.42 -1.76
C GLU A 7 13.48 -13.56 -0.63
N GLU A 8 13.81 -12.44 0.00
CA GLU A 8 14.55 -12.44 1.26
C GLU A 8 13.61 -12.95 2.35
N ALA A 9 14.01 -14.00 3.06
CA ALA A 9 13.30 -14.43 4.24
C ALA A 9 13.40 -13.34 5.32
N THR A 10 12.44 -12.42 5.36
CA THR A 10 12.20 -11.54 6.51
C THR A 10 11.62 -12.35 7.67
N GLY A 11 12.29 -13.43 8.05
CA GLY A 11 12.15 -14.05 9.35
C GLY A 11 13.14 -13.36 10.26
N GLN A 12 12.64 -12.55 11.19
CA GLN A 12 13.37 -12.29 12.43
C GLN A 12 13.47 -13.62 13.17
N THR A 13 14.40 -14.48 12.74
CA THR A 13 14.83 -15.62 13.53
C THR A 13 15.55 -15.01 14.72
N GLU A 14 14.99 -15.17 15.92
CA GLU A 14 15.67 -14.79 17.15
C GLU A 14 17.09 -15.35 17.10
N GLU A 15 18.08 -14.45 17.08
CA GLU A 15 19.49 -14.82 17.04
C GLU A 15 19.81 -15.68 18.26
N THR A 16 19.84 -17.00 18.07
CA THR A 16 20.38 -17.92 19.05
C THR A 16 21.89 -17.70 19.06
N PRO A 17 22.52 -17.34 20.19
CA PRO A 17 23.95 -17.06 20.22
C PRO A 17 24.74 -18.33 19.90
N GLY A 18 25.35 -18.40 18.72
CA GLY A 18 26.26 -19.49 18.32
C GLY A 18 25.95 -20.22 17.02
N LEU A 19 24.87 -19.88 16.29
CA LEU A 19 24.59 -20.44 14.95
C LEU A 19 24.86 -19.40 13.85
N PRO A 20 25.46 -19.78 12.71
CA PRO A 20 25.58 -18.88 11.56
C PRO A 20 24.17 -18.49 11.07
N SER A 21 23.97 -17.20 10.82
CA SER A 21 22.78 -16.69 10.12
C SER A 21 22.86 -17.16 8.67
N ASP A 22 22.39 -18.39 8.40
CA ASP A 22 22.19 -18.85 7.04
C ASP A 22 21.01 -18.06 6.46
N ASN A 23 21.32 -16.97 5.76
CA ASN A 23 20.36 -16.20 4.99
C ASN A 23 19.81 -17.13 3.88
N ALA A 24 18.66 -17.75 4.13
CA ALA A 24 18.01 -18.62 3.17
C ALA A 24 17.37 -17.76 2.07
N HIS A 25 18.03 -17.67 0.90
CA HIS A 25 17.49 -17.02 -0.28
C HIS A 25 16.49 -17.96 -0.97
N THR A 26 15.25 -17.49 -1.18
CA THR A 26 14.21 -18.27 -1.88
C THR A 26 13.93 -17.64 -3.25
N TYR A 27 13.87 -18.47 -4.30
CA TYR A 27 13.60 -18.00 -5.66
C TYR A 27 12.22 -18.45 -6.12
N THR A 28 11.38 -17.50 -6.51
CA THR A 28 10.02 -17.75 -7.00
C THR A 28 9.86 -17.18 -8.41
N ARG A 29 9.03 -17.84 -9.23
CA ARG A 29 8.65 -17.32 -10.56
C ARG A 29 7.31 -16.62 -10.43
N THR A 30 7.29 -15.33 -10.68
CA THR A 30 6.10 -14.52 -10.49
C THR A 30 6.01 -13.39 -11.52
N TRP A 31 4.81 -12.83 -11.65
CA TRP A 31 4.55 -11.71 -12.52
C TRP A 31 4.97 -10.41 -11.82
N ARG A 32 5.83 -9.63 -12.48
CA ARG A 32 6.22 -8.29 -12.06
C ARG A 32 5.90 -7.27 -13.14
N ASP A 33 5.62 -6.06 -12.71
CA ASP A 33 5.37 -4.88 -13.55
C ASP A 33 6.68 -4.22 -14.02
N ARG A 34 7.78 -4.43 -13.29
CA ARG A 34 9.11 -3.89 -13.57
C ARG A 34 10.16 -4.98 -13.78
N LEU A 35 11.23 -4.60 -14.46
CA LEU A 35 12.39 -5.46 -14.69
C LEU A 35 13.08 -5.73 -13.34
N VAL A 36 13.31 -7.02 -13.04
CA VAL A 36 14.12 -7.43 -11.90
C VAL A 36 15.46 -7.89 -12.43
N ASP A 37 16.51 -7.21 -11.98
CA ASP A 37 17.87 -7.54 -12.37
C ASP A 37 18.34 -8.82 -11.68
N SER A 38 18.42 -9.91 -12.46
CA SER A 38 18.88 -11.20 -11.96
C SER A 38 20.38 -11.25 -11.67
N ASP A 39 21.17 -10.28 -12.14
CA ASP A 39 22.62 -10.25 -11.87
C ASP A 39 22.91 -9.89 -10.41
N ALA A 40 21.94 -9.22 -9.76
CA ALA A 40 22.00 -8.87 -8.35
C ALA A 40 21.59 -10.02 -7.42
N PHE A 41 21.17 -11.18 -7.96
CA PHE A 41 20.76 -12.31 -7.14
C PHE A 41 21.92 -12.95 -6.39
N ALA A 42 21.67 -13.49 -5.19
CA ALA A 42 22.70 -14.23 -4.46
C ALA A 42 23.22 -15.44 -5.25
N ILE A 43 22.36 -16.09 -6.04
CA ILE A 43 22.70 -17.20 -6.94
C ILE A 43 22.07 -16.96 -8.31
N PRO A 44 22.76 -16.25 -9.22
CA PRO A 44 22.24 -15.94 -10.56
C PRO A 44 22.10 -17.16 -11.47
N ASN A 45 22.94 -18.18 -11.26
CA ASN A 45 22.97 -19.38 -12.11
C ASN A 45 21.63 -20.12 -12.05
N GLY A 46 20.97 -20.26 -13.20
CA GLY A 46 19.65 -20.90 -13.31
C GLY A 46 18.46 -19.96 -13.07
N HIS A 47 18.70 -18.71 -12.69
CA HIS A 47 17.69 -17.70 -12.37
C HIS A 47 17.79 -16.45 -13.26
N THR A 48 18.17 -16.62 -14.51
CA THR A 48 18.38 -15.50 -15.44
C THR A 48 17.05 -14.91 -15.91
N ASN A 49 16.93 -13.58 -15.83
CA ASN A 49 15.81 -12.82 -16.36
C ASN A 49 16.20 -12.10 -17.67
N PRO A 50 15.22 -11.76 -18.54
CA PRO A 50 15.44 -10.88 -19.68
C PRO A 50 15.94 -9.50 -19.22
N LYS A 51 16.67 -8.80 -20.10
CA LYS A 51 17.27 -7.48 -19.81
C LYS A 51 16.45 -6.31 -20.33
N SER A 52 15.35 -6.57 -21.03
CA SER A 52 14.45 -5.54 -21.56
C SER A 52 12.99 -5.93 -21.35
N LEU A 53 12.15 -4.91 -21.26
CA LEU A 53 10.68 -5.02 -21.27
C LEU A 53 10.16 -4.31 -22.51
N PHE A 54 9.27 -4.96 -23.26
CA PHE A 54 8.64 -4.36 -24.44
C PHE A 54 7.50 -3.40 -24.07
N VAL A 55 6.89 -3.60 -22.91
CA VAL A 55 5.77 -2.80 -22.40
C VAL A 55 6.04 -2.48 -20.94
N GLU A 56 6.06 -1.19 -20.61
CA GLU A 56 6.19 -0.70 -19.25
C GLU A 56 4.82 -0.41 -18.64
N SER A 57 4.73 -0.54 -17.32
CA SER A 57 3.55 -0.13 -16.58
C SER A 57 3.53 1.40 -16.47
N GLU A 58 2.51 2.03 -17.04
CA GLU A 58 2.32 3.48 -17.01
C GLU A 58 0.95 3.83 -16.41
N VAL A 59 0.91 4.96 -15.68
CA VAL A 59 -0.33 5.52 -15.13
C VAL A 59 -0.61 6.81 -15.87
N GLN A 60 -1.69 6.82 -16.65
CA GLN A 60 -2.18 8.01 -17.33
C GLN A 60 -3.25 8.70 -16.48
N VAL A 61 -3.09 10.01 -16.29
CA VAL A 61 -4.05 10.85 -15.56
C VAL A 61 -4.66 11.83 -16.55
N ALA A 62 -5.99 11.99 -16.51
CA ALA A 62 -6.68 12.97 -17.35
C ALA A 62 -6.29 14.41 -16.98
N ASP A 63 -6.13 15.28 -17.97
CA ASP A 63 -5.72 16.67 -17.78
C ASP A 63 -6.74 17.47 -16.95
N THR A 64 -8.03 17.18 -17.13
CA THR A 64 -9.13 17.81 -16.41
C THR A 64 -10.05 16.73 -15.87
N VAL A 65 -10.21 16.71 -14.54
CA VAL A 65 -11.17 15.84 -13.85
C VAL A 65 -12.20 16.72 -13.16
N SER A 66 -13.47 16.47 -13.45
CA SER A 66 -14.59 17.21 -12.89
C SER A 66 -15.59 16.30 -12.19
N VAL A 67 -16.20 16.82 -11.13
CA VAL A 67 -17.34 16.21 -10.44
C VAL A 67 -18.51 17.17 -10.59
N GLY A 68 -19.41 16.84 -11.51
CA GLY A 68 -20.44 17.76 -11.96
C GLY A 68 -19.81 19.03 -12.52
N VAL A 69 -20.14 20.18 -11.92
CA VAL A 69 -19.62 21.50 -12.34
C VAL A 69 -18.26 21.84 -11.73
N TYR A 70 -17.77 21.06 -10.76
CA TYR A 70 -16.57 21.39 -10.02
C TYR A 70 -15.34 20.66 -10.57
N ARG A 71 -14.23 21.37 -10.70
CA ARG A 71 -12.94 20.84 -11.15
C ARG A 71 -12.08 20.44 -9.96
N LEU A 72 -11.39 19.31 -10.10
CA LEU A 72 -10.40 18.83 -9.14
C LEU A 72 -9.01 19.29 -9.56
N SER A 73 -8.24 19.81 -8.60
CA SER A 73 -6.85 20.18 -8.88
C SER A 73 -5.97 18.93 -9.04
N PRO A 74 -4.90 18.96 -9.88
CA PRO A 74 -4.05 17.80 -10.13
C PRO A 74 -3.46 17.15 -8.87
N HIS A 75 -3.15 17.97 -7.85
CA HIS A 75 -2.61 17.49 -6.58
C HIS A 75 -3.59 16.60 -5.79
N ILE A 76 -4.90 16.81 -5.98
CA ILE A 76 -5.96 16.03 -5.36
C ILE A 76 -6.06 14.66 -6.02
N ILE A 77 -6.06 14.66 -7.35
CA ILE A 77 -6.23 13.44 -8.16
C ILE A 77 -5.18 12.39 -7.78
N ALA A 78 -3.91 12.80 -7.73
CA ALA A 78 -2.78 11.91 -7.44
C ALA A 78 -2.81 11.26 -6.04
N ASN A 79 -3.40 11.95 -5.04
CA ASN A 79 -3.42 11.45 -3.67
C ASN A 79 -4.68 10.64 -3.36
N THR A 80 -5.78 10.94 -4.02
CA THR A 80 -7.10 10.38 -3.72
C THR A 80 -7.38 9.08 -4.47
N PHE A 81 -7.12 9.04 -5.77
CA PHE A 81 -7.47 7.89 -6.59
C PHE A 81 -6.36 6.84 -6.53
N THR A 82 -6.31 6.11 -5.41
CA THR A 82 -5.35 5.01 -5.22
C THR A 82 -5.95 3.64 -5.31
N HIS A 83 -7.28 3.56 -5.41
CA HIS A 83 -7.96 2.31 -5.69
C HIS A 83 -8.17 2.18 -7.19
N TYR A 84 -7.56 1.14 -7.75
CA TYR A 84 -7.60 0.84 -9.16
C TYR A 84 -8.45 -0.41 -9.36
N THR A 85 -9.50 -0.29 -10.16
CA THR A 85 -10.38 -1.40 -10.50
C THR A 85 -9.91 -2.01 -11.83
N PRO A 86 -9.75 -3.34 -11.91
CA PRO A 86 -9.38 -3.99 -13.16
C PRO A 86 -10.48 -3.78 -14.21
N PHE A 87 -10.04 -3.50 -15.43
CA PHE A 87 -10.90 -3.39 -16.60
C PHE A 87 -10.49 -4.42 -17.64
N SER A 88 -11.45 -5.23 -18.06
CA SER A 88 -11.24 -6.22 -19.11
C SER A 88 -11.11 -5.52 -20.46
N GLY A 89 -10.13 -5.93 -21.25
CA GLY A 89 -10.09 -5.57 -22.66
C GLY A 89 -11.25 -6.23 -23.41
N ASP A 90 -12.06 -5.43 -24.08
CA ASP A 90 -13.17 -5.91 -24.91
C ASP A 90 -12.77 -6.01 -26.40
N GLU A 91 -11.62 -5.44 -26.77
CA GLU A 91 -11.13 -5.41 -28.14
C GLU A 91 -10.28 -6.65 -28.46
N GLN A 92 -10.65 -7.35 -29.53
CA GLN A 92 -9.89 -8.50 -30.01
C GLN A 92 -8.56 -8.03 -30.62
N PRO A 93 -7.41 -8.61 -30.24
CA PRO A 93 -6.12 -8.28 -30.85
C PRO A 93 -6.13 -8.56 -32.35
N GLN A 94 -5.47 -7.67 -33.11
CA GLN A 94 -5.38 -7.77 -34.58
C GLN A 94 -4.67 -9.05 -35.04
N ASP A 95 -3.68 -9.50 -34.28
CA ASP A 95 -3.00 -10.78 -34.47
C ASP A 95 -3.22 -11.70 -33.26
N PRO A 96 -4.23 -12.60 -33.32
CA PRO A 96 -4.52 -13.57 -32.26
C PRO A 96 -3.42 -14.62 -32.06
N ALA A 97 -2.51 -14.80 -33.03
CA ALA A 97 -1.43 -15.77 -32.92
C ALA A 97 -0.30 -15.25 -32.02
N GLU A 98 -0.05 -13.93 -32.03
CA GLU A 98 0.94 -13.27 -31.18
C GLU A 98 0.35 -12.87 -29.82
N ILE A 99 -0.85 -12.28 -29.80
CA ILE A 99 -1.49 -11.77 -28.59
C ILE A 99 -2.79 -12.53 -28.33
N LYS A 100 -2.91 -13.13 -27.15
CA LYS A 100 -4.08 -13.90 -26.72
C LYS A 100 -4.89 -13.10 -25.70
N LEU A 101 -6.19 -12.99 -25.92
CA LEU A 101 -7.14 -12.44 -24.95
C LEU A 101 -7.75 -13.58 -24.14
N HIS A 102 -7.52 -13.60 -22.82
CA HIS A 102 -8.10 -14.61 -21.93
C HIS A 102 -8.43 -13.99 -20.57
N GLY A 103 -9.69 -14.13 -20.12
CA GLY A 103 -10.12 -13.59 -18.83
C GLY A 103 -10.01 -12.07 -18.70
N GLY A 104 -10.14 -11.33 -19.81
CA GLY A 104 -10.03 -9.86 -19.83
C GLY A 104 -8.61 -9.30 -19.82
N MET A 105 -7.59 -10.18 -19.84
CA MET A 105 -6.17 -9.82 -19.94
C MET A 105 -5.59 -10.21 -21.30
N TYR A 106 -4.64 -9.41 -21.76
CA TYR A 106 -3.86 -9.72 -22.96
C TYR A 106 -2.58 -10.44 -22.58
N TYR A 107 -2.24 -11.50 -23.29
CA TYR A 107 -1.06 -12.31 -23.08
C TYR A 107 -0.22 -12.34 -24.34
N HIS A 108 1.04 -11.98 -24.20
CA HIS A 108 2.09 -12.30 -25.15
C HIS A 108 2.83 -13.52 -24.57
N SER A 109 2.32 -14.71 -24.89
CA SER A 109 2.91 -15.99 -24.50
C SER A 109 2.51 -17.12 -25.45
N GLU A 110 3.36 -18.13 -25.57
CA GLU A 110 3.04 -19.36 -26.31
C GLU A 110 1.99 -20.22 -25.59
N ASP A 111 2.07 -20.32 -24.26
CA ASP A 111 1.11 -21.00 -23.41
C ASP A 111 0.69 -20.09 -22.24
N ILE A 112 -0.61 -20.07 -21.94
CA ILE A 112 -1.18 -19.25 -20.86
C ILE A 112 -1.10 -19.99 -19.52
N TYR A 113 -1.18 -21.33 -19.55
CA TYR A 113 -1.18 -22.16 -18.34
C TYR A 113 0.23 -22.55 -17.88
N GLY A 114 1.19 -22.59 -18.79
CA GLY A 114 2.61 -22.78 -18.52
C GLY A 114 3.46 -21.57 -18.91
N PRO A 115 3.35 -20.42 -18.23
CA PRO A 115 4.10 -19.23 -18.59
C PRO A 115 5.61 -19.46 -18.41
N ARG A 116 6.39 -18.91 -19.34
CA ARG A 116 7.85 -18.97 -19.35
C ARG A 116 8.46 -17.62 -19.01
N ILE A 117 9.72 -17.66 -18.60
CA ILE A 117 10.47 -16.45 -18.28
C ILE A 117 10.51 -15.55 -19.53
N GLY A 118 10.06 -14.30 -19.38
CA GLY A 118 9.93 -13.35 -20.48
C GLY A 118 8.51 -13.16 -21.00
N ASP A 119 7.57 -14.04 -20.66
CA ASP A 119 6.18 -13.87 -21.08
C ASP A 119 5.58 -12.60 -20.46
N VAL A 120 4.74 -11.91 -21.23
CA VAL A 120 4.12 -10.65 -20.81
C VAL A 120 2.62 -10.82 -20.73
N ARG A 121 2.03 -10.25 -19.68
CA ARG A 121 0.59 -10.07 -19.57
C ARG A 121 0.28 -8.61 -19.32
N VAL A 122 -0.81 -8.12 -19.88
CA VAL A 122 -1.31 -6.76 -19.74
C VAL A 122 -2.71 -6.80 -19.16
N GLN A 123 -2.90 -6.09 -18.06
CA GLN A 123 -4.18 -5.88 -17.41
C GLN A 123 -4.37 -4.37 -17.27
N PHE A 124 -5.47 -3.87 -17.82
CA PHE A 124 -5.84 -2.47 -17.65
C PHE A 124 -6.52 -2.26 -16.31
N TYR A 125 -6.30 -1.08 -15.74
CA TYR A 125 -6.96 -0.62 -14.54
C TYR A 125 -7.43 0.81 -14.72
N PHE A 126 -8.53 1.16 -14.09
CA PHE A 126 -9.03 2.54 -14.06
C PHE A 126 -9.35 2.96 -12.61
N ALA A 127 -9.34 4.27 -12.39
CA ALA A 127 -9.77 4.87 -11.14
C ALA A 127 -10.61 6.11 -11.45
N GLY A 128 -11.91 6.04 -11.15
CA GLY A 128 -12.89 7.08 -11.49
C GLY A 128 -13.32 6.99 -12.96
N ARG A 129 -14.36 6.18 -13.22
CA ARG A 129 -15.02 6.12 -14.53
C ARG A 129 -15.99 7.30 -14.66
N ASP A 130 -16.20 7.75 -15.89
CA ASP A 130 -17.26 8.72 -16.16
C ASP A 130 -18.63 8.21 -15.68
N GLY A 131 -19.38 9.09 -15.03
CA GLY A 131 -20.65 8.73 -14.38
C GLY A 131 -20.53 8.08 -13.00
N ASP A 132 -19.31 7.77 -12.50
CA ASP A 132 -19.15 7.28 -11.13
C ASP A 132 -19.62 8.33 -10.13
N LEU A 133 -20.47 7.90 -9.20
CA LEU A 133 -20.89 8.74 -8.09
C LEU A 133 -19.73 8.87 -7.11
N VAL A 134 -19.35 10.10 -6.81
CA VAL A 134 -18.34 10.40 -5.79
C VAL A 134 -18.87 11.47 -4.85
N SER A 135 -18.53 11.35 -3.57
CA SER A 135 -18.85 12.32 -2.53
C SER A 135 -17.58 13.00 -2.07
N ILE A 136 -17.59 14.34 -2.05
CA ILE A 136 -16.41 15.17 -1.79
C ILE A 136 -16.71 16.18 -0.69
N ILE A 137 -15.78 16.30 0.25
CA ILE A 137 -15.76 17.34 1.28
C ILE A 137 -14.45 18.11 1.13
N GLY A 138 -14.54 19.40 0.83
CA GLY A 138 -13.40 20.30 0.66
C GLY A 138 -13.82 21.75 0.65
N GLN A 139 -12.86 22.66 0.54
CA GLN A 139 -13.11 24.08 0.37
C GLN A 139 -13.35 24.40 -1.09
N GLN A 140 -14.51 24.98 -1.40
CA GLN A 140 -14.81 25.48 -2.73
C GLN A 140 -14.23 26.88 -2.91
N ILE A 141 -13.51 27.10 -4.01
CA ILE A 141 -13.01 28.41 -4.44
C ILE A 141 -13.42 28.57 -5.91
N GLY A 142 -14.51 29.29 -6.17
CA GLY A 142 -15.06 29.39 -7.53
C GLY A 142 -15.59 28.04 -8.04
N ASP A 143 -15.06 27.57 -9.17
CA ASP A 143 -15.36 26.27 -9.79
C ASP A 143 -14.41 25.15 -9.35
N THR A 144 -13.41 25.42 -8.51
CA THR A 144 -12.44 24.42 -8.06
C THR A 144 -12.62 24.02 -6.60
N ILE A 145 -12.31 22.75 -6.30
CA ILE A 145 -12.26 22.23 -4.93
C ILE A 145 -10.81 22.15 -4.47
N HIS A 146 -10.54 22.69 -3.28
CA HIS A 146 -9.24 22.72 -2.61
C HIS A 146 -9.30 22.08 -1.22
N PRO A 147 -8.16 21.60 -0.68
CA PRO A 147 -8.09 21.19 0.72
C PRO A 147 -8.39 22.35 1.66
N HIS A 148 -9.28 22.15 2.63
CA HIS A 148 -9.60 23.15 3.64
C HIS A 148 -8.64 23.04 4.83
N THR A 149 -8.02 24.14 5.26
CA THR A 149 -7.20 24.11 6.49
C THR A 149 -8.06 24.36 7.71
N THR A 150 -8.17 23.36 8.57
CA THR A 150 -8.87 23.43 9.87
C THR A 150 -8.10 24.27 10.88
N THR A 151 -8.76 24.71 11.96
CA THR A 151 -8.16 25.48 13.06
C THR A 151 -6.91 24.83 13.66
N ASN A 152 -6.83 23.49 13.61
CA ASN A 152 -5.72 22.71 14.13
C ASN A 152 -4.56 22.55 13.11
N GLY A 153 -4.59 23.27 11.99
CA GLY A 153 -3.58 23.19 10.93
C GLY A 153 -3.64 21.93 10.06
N ARG A 154 -4.66 21.09 10.24
CA ARG A 154 -4.85 19.89 9.39
C ARG A 154 -5.60 20.27 8.12
N GLN A 155 -5.11 19.78 6.98
CA GLN A 155 -5.83 19.87 5.71
C GLN A 155 -6.94 18.82 5.67
N LEU A 156 -8.16 19.27 5.39
CA LEU A 156 -9.35 18.46 5.23
C LEU A 156 -9.73 18.44 3.76
N LEU A 157 -9.59 17.27 3.16
CA LEU A 157 -10.13 16.94 1.85
C LEU A 157 -10.49 15.47 1.88
N LEU A 158 -11.78 15.18 1.84
CA LEU A 158 -12.29 13.81 1.86
C LEU A 158 -12.97 13.53 0.54
N ILE A 159 -12.64 12.40 -0.08
CA ILE A 159 -13.26 11.94 -1.31
C ILE A 159 -13.54 10.46 -1.14
N GLN A 160 -14.78 10.08 -1.38
CA GLN A 160 -15.23 8.69 -1.27
C GLN A 160 -16.05 8.31 -2.49
N ALA A 161 -15.90 7.04 -2.91
CA ALA A 161 -16.74 6.46 -3.94
C ALA A 161 -18.17 6.23 -3.42
N GLY A 162 -19.13 6.43 -4.30
CA GLY A 162 -20.56 6.34 -4.05
C GLY A 162 -21.18 7.60 -3.48
N LYS A 163 -22.52 7.56 -3.34
CA LYS A 163 -23.30 8.57 -2.66
C LYS A 163 -23.19 8.36 -1.14
N ARG A 164 -22.53 9.29 -0.46
CA ARG A 164 -22.28 9.25 0.98
C ARG A 164 -22.82 10.50 1.64
N THR A 165 -23.33 10.34 2.86
CA THR A 165 -23.65 11.48 3.71
C THR A 165 -22.38 12.05 4.33
N VAL A 166 -22.40 13.33 4.70
CA VAL A 166 -21.28 13.99 5.39
C VAL A 166 -20.88 13.20 6.65
N LYS A 167 -21.87 12.69 7.39
CA LYS A 167 -21.66 11.89 8.60
C LYS A 167 -20.88 10.61 8.30
N GLU A 168 -21.30 9.83 7.30
CA GLU A 168 -20.60 8.58 6.90
C GLU A 168 -19.14 8.83 6.47
N MET A 169 -18.91 9.93 5.74
CA MET A 169 -17.56 10.28 5.29
C MET A 169 -16.63 10.56 6.46
N PHE A 170 -17.10 11.30 7.47
CA PHE A 170 -16.32 11.56 8.69
C PHE A 170 -16.16 10.32 9.55
N GLU A 171 -17.19 9.49 9.71
CA GLU A 171 -17.09 8.25 10.49
C GLU A 171 -16.05 7.29 9.94
N THR A 172 -15.95 7.16 8.61
CA THR A 172 -14.95 6.30 7.96
C THR A 172 -13.52 6.76 8.26
N GLU A 173 -13.26 8.06 8.18
CA GLU A 173 -11.95 8.65 8.46
C GLU A 173 -11.58 8.62 9.94
N LEU A 174 -12.57 8.88 10.80
CA LEU A 174 -12.39 8.87 12.24
C LEU A 174 -12.22 7.45 12.78
N CYS A 175 -12.86 6.44 12.20
CA CYS A 175 -12.75 5.04 12.62
C CYS A 175 -11.29 4.55 12.63
N CYS A 176 -10.51 4.89 11.62
CA CYS A 176 -9.08 4.57 11.57
C CYS A 176 -8.30 5.26 12.73
N CYS A 177 -8.71 6.49 13.08
CA CYS A 177 -8.08 7.25 14.16
C CYS A 177 -8.50 6.78 15.56
N GLU A 178 -9.75 6.33 15.74
CA GLU A 178 -10.25 5.81 17.01
C GLU A 178 -9.67 4.44 17.32
N ALA A 179 -9.54 3.53 16.35
CA ALA A 179 -8.87 2.25 16.56
C ALA A 179 -7.41 2.44 17.04
N LEU A 180 -6.70 3.44 16.51
CA LEU A 180 -5.37 3.84 16.98
C LEU A 180 -5.39 4.48 18.37
N ARG A 181 -6.41 5.26 18.69
CA ARG A 181 -6.59 5.86 20.03
C ARG A 181 -6.89 4.78 21.07
N ASP A 182 -7.75 3.83 20.75
CA ASP A 182 -8.18 2.76 21.64
C ASP A 182 -7.06 1.73 21.83
N ALA A 183 -6.28 1.42 20.78
CA ALA A 183 -5.06 0.62 20.91
C ALA A 183 -4.03 1.31 21.84
N ARG A 184 -3.84 2.63 21.72
CA ARG A 184 -3.01 3.40 22.64
C ARG A 184 -3.59 3.43 24.06
N GLY A 185 -4.90 3.55 24.21
CA GLY A 185 -5.58 3.52 25.50
C GLY A 185 -5.44 2.17 26.22
N LEU A 186 -5.59 1.06 25.51
CA LEU A 186 -5.42 -0.30 26.04
C LEU A 186 -3.96 -0.58 26.44
N LEU A 187 -3.00 -0.06 25.68
CA LEU A 187 -1.58 -0.13 26.01
C LEU A 187 -1.21 0.68 27.26
N TRP A 188 -1.84 1.85 27.48
CA TRP A 188 -1.59 2.68 28.66
C TRP A 188 -2.35 2.18 29.90
N GLY A 189 -3.58 1.69 29.72
CA GLY A 189 -4.41 1.16 30.81
C GLY A 189 -3.90 -0.16 31.38
N SER A 190 -3.31 -1.04 30.55
CA SER A 190 -2.63 -2.25 31.04
C SER A 190 -1.37 -1.91 31.85
N ALA A 191 -0.62 -0.89 31.45
CA ALA A 191 0.60 -0.47 32.14
C ALA A 191 0.34 0.03 33.57
N THR A 192 -0.75 0.77 33.81
CA THR A 192 -1.11 1.26 35.15
C THR A 192 -1.55 0.11 36.07
N PHE A 193 -2.30 -0.86 35.53
CA PHE A 193 -2.69 -2.06 36.28
C PHE A 193 -1.48 -2.91 36.67
N THR A 194 -0.55 -3.17 35.74
CA THR A 194 0.68 -3.93 36.03
C THR A 194 1.53 -3.21 37.08
N LEU A 195 1.68 -1.88 36.98
CA LEU A 195 2.43 -1.11 37.97
C LEU A 195 1.81 -1.22 39.37
N SER A 196 0.48 -1.11 39.47
CA SER A 196 -0.22 -1.24 40.75
C SER A 196 -0.05 -2.64 41.38
N VAL A 197 -0.10 -3.70 40.57
CA VAL A 197 0.08 -5.08 41.05
C VAL A 197 1.53 -5.31 41.51
N CYS A 198 2.52 -4.79 40.78
CA CYS A 198 3.92 -4.84 41.18
C CYS A 198 4.17 -4.15 42.53
N VAL A 199 3.63 -2.93 42.72
CA VAL A 199 3.77 -2.19 43.98
C VAL A 199 3.17 -2.96 45.14
N SER A 200 1.97 -3.54 44.96
CA SER A 200 1.32 -4.37 45.99
C SER A 200 2.14 -5.61 46.35
N LEU A 201 2.68 -6.32 45.35
CA LEU A 201 3.50 -7.52 45.55
C LEU A 201 4.82 -7.21 46.27
N VAL A 202 5.44 -6.06 45.99
CA VAL A 202 6.65 -5.62 46.69
C VAL A 202 6.37 -5.34 48.17
N ILE A 203 5.26 -4.67 48.48
CA ILE A 203 4.86 -4.37 49.86
C ILE A 203 4.60 -5.67 50.65
N VAL A 204 3.81 -6.59 50.09
CA VAL A 204 3.49 -7.87 50.73
C VAL A 204 4.74 -8.76 50.85
N GLY A 205 5.57 -8.82 49.81
CA GLY A 205 6.81 -9.59 49.80
C GLY A 205 7.81 -9.10 50.86
N GLY A 206 7.97 -7.78 51.01
CA GLY A 206 8.82 -7.19 52.04
C GLY A 206 8.33 -7.50 53.46
N ALA A 207 7.02 -7.46 53.69
CA ALA A 207 6.43 -7.81 54.99
C ALA A 207 6.64 -9.27 55.38
N TRP A 208 6.66 -10.19 54.41
CA TRP A 208 6.84 -11.64 54.65
C TRP A 208 8.30 -12.08 54.72
N ALA A 209 9.26 -11.18 54.45
CA ALA A 209 10.69 -11.51 54.40
C ALA A 209 11.25 -12.05 55.72
N THR A 210 10.69 -11.62 56.85
CA THR A 210 11.14 -12.05 58.20
C THR A 210 10.51 -13.37 58.65
N TYR A 211 9.29 -13.67 58.20
CA TYR A 211 8.52 -14.84 58.67
C TYR A 211 8.61 -16.05 57.75
N ARG A 212 8.61 -15.86 56.42
CA ARG A 212 8.64 -16.95 55.43
C ARG A 212 9.43 -16.52 54.18
N PRO A 213 10.78 -16.59 54.24
CA PRO A 213 11.65 -16.02 53.23
C PRO A 213 11.48 -16.66 51.83
N GLY A 214 11.09 -17.95 51.77
CA GLY A 214 10.84 -18.63 50.49
C GLY A 214 9.66 -18.05 49.71
N LEU A 215 8.55 -17.72 50.40
CA LEU A 215 7.39 -17.10 49.75
C LEU A 215 7.65 -15.64 49.38
N ALA A 216 8.43 -14.93 50.19
CA ALA A 216 8.84 -13.55 49.91
C ALA A 216 9.67 -13.44 48.61
N LEU A 217 10.60 -14.36 48.39
CA LEU A 217 11.41 -14.41 47.17
C LEU A 217 10.58 -14.66 45.90
N ILE A 218 9.58 -15.54 45.98
CA ILE A 218 8.69 -15.83 44.84
C ILE A 218 7.87 -14.59 44.45
N MET A 219 7.34 -13.86 45.44
CA MET A 219 6.53 -12.66 45.20
C MET A 219 7.35 -11.50 44.63
N LEU A 220 8.58 -11.30 45.12
CA LEU A 220 9.51 -10.30 44.58
C LEU A 220 9.98 -10.67 43.16
N GLY A 221 10.20 -11.97 42.90
CA GLY A 221 10.52 -12.47 41.56
C GLY A 221 9.40 -12.19 40.56
N LEU A 222 8.14 -12.46 40.92
CA LEU A 222 6.96 -12.14 40.10
C LEU A 222 6.83 -10.64 39.83
N ALA A 223 7.07 -9.80 40.84
CA ALA A 223 7.02 -8.33 40.70
C ALA A 223 8.11 -7.78 39.75
N ALA A 224 9.24 -8.48 39.60
CA ALA A 224 10.35 -8.09 38.73
C ALA A 224 10.16 -8.50 37.25
N THR A 225 9.29 -9.48 36.96
CA THR A 225 9.07 -10.00 35.61
C THR A 225 8.75 -8.95 34.53
N PRO A 226 7.91 -7.90 34.75
CA PRO A 226 7.67 -6.90 33.72
C PRO A 226 8.89 -6.02 33.43
N PHE A 227 9.76 -5.79 34.42
CA PHE A 227 10.99 -4.99 34.24
C PHE A 227 12.07 -5.77 33.49
N ILE A 228 12.20 -7.07 33.76
CA ILE A 228 13.11 -7.96 33.03
C ILE A 228 12.67 -8.07 31.56
N LYS A 229 11.37 -8.25 31.32
CA LYS A 229 10.80 -8.31 29.96
C LYS A 229 10.89 -6.96 29.22
N ALA A 230 10.78 -5.84 29.94
CA ALA A 230 10.97 -4.50 29.36
C ALA A 230 12.44 -4.22 29.02
N ALA A 231 13.38 -4.71 29.82
CA ALA A 231 14.82 -4.59 29.56
C ALA A 231 15.30 -5.52 28.42
N SER A 232 14.61 -6.66 28.20
CA SER A 232 14.90 -7.57 27.09
C SER A 232 14.23 -7.16 25.77
N MET A 233 13.24 -6.25 25.80
CA MET A 233 12.68 -5.63 24.60
C MET A 233 13.65 -4.55 24.11
N GLY A 234 14.64 -4.97 23.33
CA GLY A 234 15.43 -4.09 22.48
C GLY A 234 14.52 -3.17 21.66
N SER A 235 14.92 -1.91 21.58
CA SER A 235 14.39 -0.82 20.75
C SER A 235 13.10 -1.16 20.00
N ARG A 236 11.95 -0.78 20.57
CA ARG A 236 10.66 -0.90 19.88
C ARG A 236 10.78 -0.27 18.49
N PRO A 237 10.30 -0.92 17.43
CA PRO A 237 10.26 -0.29 16.13
C PRO A 237 9.44 0.99 16.25
N GLN A 238 10.05 2.12 15.87
CA GLN A 238 9.30 3.34 15.64
C GLN A 238 8.22 2.98 14.62
N CYS A 239 6.95 3.06 15.00
CA CYS A 239 5.89 3.17 14.01
C CYS A 239 6.21 4.42 13.19
N ALA A 240 6.58 4.19 11.93
CA ALA A 240 6.82 5.23 10.98
C ALA A 240 5.64 6.22 11.03
N PRO A 241 5.88 7.53 11.18
CA PRO A 241 4.82 8.51 11.02
C PRO A 241 4.20 8.27 9.63
N GLY A 242 2.86 8.23 9.64
CA GLY A 242 2.02 7.79 8.53
C GLY A 242 2.62 8.13 7.19
N SER A 243 2.74 7.09 6.36
CA SER A 243 3.06 7.16 4.93
C SER A 243 3.54 8.56 4.54
N ARG A 244 4.82 8.83 4.86
CA ARG A 244 5.63 9.62 3.95
C ARG A 244 5.68 8.75 2.69
N ARG A 245 4.56 8.74 1.95
CA ARG A 245 4.44 8.20 0.59
C ARG A 245 5.70 8.71 -0.04
N ARG A 246 6.57 7.78 -0.43
CA ARG A 246 7.75 8.13 -1.19
C ARG A 246 7.25 9.14 -2.19
N ARG A 247 7.79 10.36 -2.08
CA ARG A 247 7.52 11.41 -3.03
C ARG A 247 8.18 10.86 -4.29
N ILE A 248 7.46 10.03 -5.03
CA ILE A 248 7.81 9.65 -6.36
C ILE A 248 7.48 10.90 -7.16
N LEU A 249 8.42 11.85 -7.08
CA LEU A 249 8.54 12.94 -8.03
C LEU A 249 8.88 12.26 -9.36
N TYR A 250 7.86 11.86 -10.12
CA TYR A 250 8.03 11.87 -11.57
C TYR A 250 7.70 13.30 -12.00
N GLY A 251 8.74 14.12 -11.96
CA GLY A 251 8.80 15.28 -12.83
C GLY A 251 9.25 14.84 -14.22
N VAL A 252 9.09 15.75 -15.17
CA VAL A 252 9.50 15.72 -16.58
C VAL A 252 8.41 15.10 -17.46
N GLN A 253 7.56 15.89 -18.10
CA GLN A 253 7.78 16.82 -19.21
C GLN A 253 7.88 16.10 -20.57
N ALA A 254 6.71 16.15 -21.22
CA ALA A 254 6.48 16.45 -22.63
C ALA A 254 6.40 15.32 -23.67
N SER A 255 5.25 15.40 -24.35
CA SER A 255 5.07 15.50 -25.81
C SER A 255 5.06 14.21 -26.62
N VAL A 256 3.88 13.62 -26.80
CA VAL A 256 3.50 13.04 -28.10
C VAL A 256 1.98 13.19 -28.38
N ARG A 257 1.70 14.10 -29.31
CA ARG A 257 0.76 14.06 -30.46
C ARG A 257 -0.68 13.53 -30.23
N LEU A 258 -1.60 14.49 -30.10
CA LEU A 258 -3.04 14.35 -30.32
C LEU A 258 -3.36 13.49 -31.56
N TRP A 259 -4.16 12.44 -31.38
CA TRP A 259 -4.96 11.89 -32.48
C TRP A 259 -6.20 12.77 -32.62
N GLN A 260 -6.16 13.58 -33.68
CA GLN A 260 -7.26 14.39 -34.16
C GLN A 260 -8.21 13.45 -34.91
N SER A 261 -9.47 13.38 -34.48
CA SER A 261 -10.54 12.72 -35.21
C SER A 261 -10.69 13.42 -36.56
N GLU A 262 -10.41 12.72 -37.66
CA GLU A 262 -10.78 13.15 -39.01
C GLU A 262 -12.31 13.19 -39.08
N GLU A 263 -12.83 14.40 -39.22
CA GLU A 263 -14.23 14.67 -39.55
C GLU A 263 -14.33 14.58 -41.07
N GLU A 264 -15.00 13.53 -41.56
CA GLU A 264 -15.19 13.28 -42.98
C GLU A 264 -16.23 14.28 -43.51
N ASP A 265 -15.75 15.33 -44.16
CA ASP A 265 -16.53 16.26 -44.98
C ASP A 265 -17.15 15.50 -46.16
N VAL A 266 -18.45 15.21 -46.09
CA VAL A 266 -19.23 14.83 -47.27
C VAL A 266 -20.07 16.03 -47.70
N GLU A 267 -19.44 16.93 -48.45
CA GLU A 267 -20.13 17.88 -49.32
C GLU A 267 -19.92 17.53 -50.79
N ASN A 268 -21.05 17.35 -51.48
CA ASN A 268 -21.30 17.69 -52.88
C ASN A 268 -20.38 17.12 -53.98
N LEU A 269 -20.92 16.14 -54.71
CA LEU A 269 -20.88 16.17 -56.17
C LEU A 269 -22.32 16.22 -56.69
N GLY A 270 -22.66 17.35 -57.32
CA GLY A 270 -23.96 17.57 -57.92
C GLY A 270 -24.13 16.91 -59.28
N SER A 271 -25.39 16.64 -59.60
CA SER A 271 -26.02 16.76 -60.91
C SER A 271 -27.53 16.65 -60.72
#